data_AF-Q0AWU8-F1
#
_entry.id   AF-Q0AWU8-F1
#
_cell.length_a   1.000
_cell.length_b   1.000
_cell.length_c   1.000
_cell.angle_alpha   90.00
_cell.angle_beta   90.00
_cell.angle_gamma   90.00
#
_symmetry.space_group_name_H-M   'P 1'
#
loop_
_entity.id
_entity.type
_entity.pdbx_description
1 polymer ?
#
loop_
_entity_poly.entity_id
_entity_poly.type
_entity_poly.pdbx_seq_one_letter_code
_entity_poly.pdbx_strand_id
1 'polypeptide(L)' 'MAEIRNCPKCKQLFTSNSKQVLCPVCAGLVEQEYSIVRNFIRDNPGVSLIDVVRETGVKQEIVLSFIREGRFVHM' A
#
# COMPACT_ATOMS: atom_id res chain seq x y z
N MET A 1 -15.61 -2.13 21.30
CA MET A 1 -16.92 -2.28 20.64
C MET A 1 -16.68 -2.19 19.16
N ALA A 2 -17.23 -3.11 18.38
CA ALA A 2 -17.14 -3.07 16.92
C ALA A 2 -17.91 -1.85 16.39
N GLU A 3 -17.22 -0.93 15.71
CA GLU A 3 -17.80 0.32 15.20
C GLU A 3 -17.84 0.28 13.67
N ILE A 4 -18.96 0.66 13.08
CA ILE A 4 -19.09 0.73 11.62
C ILE A 4 -18.47 2.04 11.15
N ARG A 5 -17.47 1.96 10.28
CA ARG A 5 -16.73 3.11 9.74
C ARG A 5 -16.73 3.07 8.23
N ASN A 6 -16.54 4.23 7.60
CA ASN A 6 -16.32 4.33 6.15
C ASN A 6 -14.83 4.17 5.84
N CYS A 7 -14.50 3.28 4.91
CA CYS A 7 -13.14 3.15 4.41
C CYS A 7 -12.73 4.40 3.62
N PRO A 8 -11.64 5.10 3.96
CA PRO A 8 -11.20 6.28 3.22
C PRO A 8 -10.70 5.97 1.80
N LYS A 9 -10.29 4.72 1.51
CA LYS A 9 -9.78 4.30 0.19
C LYS A 9 -10.92 3.93 -0.79
N CYS A 10 -11.88 3.10 -0.38
CA CYS A 10 -12.96 2.63 -1.26
C CYS A 10 -14.36 3.20 -0.93
N LYS A 11 -14.49 3.99 0.14
CA LYS A 11 -15.75 4.56 0.65
C LYS A 11 -16.81 3.52 1.09
N GLN A 12 -16.45 2.24 1.20
CA GLN A 12 -17.37 1.22 1.70
C GLN A 12 -17.44 1.23 3.24
N LEU A 13 -18.62 0.91 3.76
CA LEU A 13 -18.85 0.67 5.19
C LEU A 13 -18.19 -0.65 5.59
N PHE A 14 -17.45 -0.64 6.70
CA PHE A 14 -16.85 -1.83 7.28
C PHE A 14 -16.87 -1.77 8.81
N THR A 15 -16.87 -2.94 9.45
CA THR A 15 -16.77 -3.06 10.89
C THR A 15 -15.31 -2.96 11.30
N SER A 16 -14.96 -1.92 12.06
CA SER A 16 -13.60 -1.66 12.54
C SER A 16 -13.46 -2.05 14.01
N ASN A 17 -12.38 -2.75 14.35
CA ASN A 17 -11.96 -2.98 15.73
C ASN A 17 -11.05 -1.83 16.20
N SER A 18 -11.59 -0.60 16.21
CA SER A 18 -11.02 0.71 16.64
C SER A 18 -9.63 1.14 16.11
N LYS A 19 -8.67 0.23 15.88
CA LYS A 19 -7.35 0.43 15.28
C LYS A 19 -7.34 0.36 13.74
N GLN A 20 -8.35 -0.25 13.12
CA GLN A 20 -8.38 -0.40 11.65
C GLN A 20 -8.91 0.85 10.97
N VAL A 21 -8.06 1.46 10.13
CA VAL A 21 -8.37 2.66 9.34
C VAL A 21 -8.94 2.31 7.96
N LEU A 22 -8.53 1.18 7.41
CA LEU A 22 -8.99 0.67 6.11
C LEU A 22 -9.87 -0.57 6.31
N CYS A 23 -10.82 -0.77 5.39
CA CYS A 23 -11.57 -2.02 5.34
C CYS A 23 -10.63 -3.22 5.07
N PRO A 24 -11.01 -4.44 5.47
CA PRO A 24 -10.17 -5.63 5.29
C PRO A 24 -9.74 -5.85 3.83
N VAL A 25 -10.62 -5.50 2.87
CA VAL A 25 -10.32 -5.58 1.43
C VAL A 25 -9.20 -4.61 1.05
N CYS A 26 -9.35 -3.33 1.41
CA CYS A 26 -8.34 -2.31 1.09
C CYS A 26 -7.02 -2.55 1.83
N ALA A 27 -7.08 -3.01 3.08
CA ALA A 27 -5.89 -3.39 3.84
C ALA A 27 -5.14 -4.54 3.14
N GLY A 28 -5.84 -5.60 2.73
CA GLY A 28 -5.25 -6.70 1.98
C GLY A 28 -4.65 -6.27 0.64
N LEU A 29 -5.33 -5.38 -0.10
CA LEU A 29 -4.79 -4.81 -1.34
C LEU A 29 -3.48 -4.04 -1.09
N VAL A 30 -3.42 -3.21 -0.04
CA VAL A 30 -2.18 -2.48 0.30
C VAL A 30 -1.05 -3.44 0.64
N GLU A 31 -1.32 -4.52 1.37
CA GLU A 31 -0.31 -5.54 1.66
C GLU A 31 0.16 -6.27 0.40
N GLN A 32 -0.75 -6.57 -0.53
CA GLN A 32 -0.39 -7.16 -1.83
C GLN A 32 0.46 -6.20 -2.67
N GLU A 33 0.03 -4.95 -2.83
CA GLU A 33 0.77 -3.90 -3.55
C GLU A 33 2.18 -3.72 -2.94
N TYR A 34 2.27 -3.69 -1.61
CA TYR A 34 3.55 -3.60 -0.90
C TYR A 34 4.45 -4.80 -1.17
N SER A 35 3.91 -6.02 -1.15
CA SER A 35 4.67 -7.25 -1.42
C SER A 35 5.23 -7.27 -2.84
N ILE A 36 4.44 -6.84 -3.83
CA ILE A 36 4.84 -6.74 -5.23
C ILE A 36 6.01 -5.74 -5.37
N VAL A 37 5.83 -4.52 -4.86
CA VAL A 37 6.84 -3.46 -4.91
C VAL A 37 8.13 -3.88 -4.21
N ARG A 38 8.01 -4.49 -3.02
CA ARG A 38 9.16 -4.98 -2.25
C ARG A 38 9.94 -6.06 -3.01
N ASN A 39 9.26 -7.03 -3.60
CA ASN A 39 9.92 -8.08 -4.37
C ASN A 39 10.61 -7.50 -5.60
N PHE A 40 9.98 -6.54 -6.28
CA PHE A 40 10.53 -5.87 -7.44
C PHE A 40 11.80 -5.07 -7.12
N ILE A 41 11.79 -4.23 -6.08
CA ILE A 41 12.97 -3.47 -5.62
C ILE A 41 14.09 -4.42 -5.16
N ARG A 42 13.75 -5.54 -4.52
CA ARG A 42 14.75 -6.53 -4.10
C ARG A 42 15.46 -7.19 -5.29
N ASP A 43 14.73 -7.43 -6.36
CA ASP A 43 15.26 -8.03 -7.60
C ASP A 43 16.01 -6.99 -8.47
N ASN A 44 15.61 -5.72 -8.36
CA ASN A 44 16.14 -4.59 -9.14
C ASN A 44 16.65 -3.48 -8.18
N PRO A 45 17.85 -3.63 -7.61
CA PRO A 45 18.44 -2.59 -6.79
C PRO A 45 18.86 -1.38 -7.63
N GLY A 46 18.61 -0.17 -7.13
CA GLY A 46 18.84 1.10 -7.84
C GLY A 46 17.69 1.55 -8.76
N VAL A 47 16.49 0.94 -8.64
CA VAL A 47 15.37 1.17 -9.55
C VAL A 47 14.65 2.49 -9.26
N SER A 48 14.24 3.20 -10.32
CA SER A 48 13.51 4.46 -10.17
C SER A 48 12.05 4.23 -9.80
N LEU A 49 11.46 5.17 -9.07
CA LEU A 49 10.03 5.20 -8.75
C LEU A 49 9.16 4.98 -10.01
N ILE A 50 9.55 5.55 -11.15
CA ILE A 50 8.81 5.46 -12.40
C ILE A 50 8.78 4.02 -12.93
N ASP A 51 9.93 3.34 -12.89
CA ASP A 51 10.05 1.94 -13.32
C ASP A 51 9.25 1.02 -12.39
N VAL A 52 9.33 1.24 -11.07
CA VAL A 52 8.50 0.51 -10.11
C VAL A 52 7.02 0.67 -10.44
N VAL A 53 6.52 1.89 -10.63
CA VAL A 53 5.11 2.14 -10.95
C VAL A 53 4.70 1.49 -12.28
N ARG A 54 5.57 1.54 -13.28
CA ARG A 54 5.32 0.96 -14.60
C ARG A 54 5.26 -0.57 -14.56
N GLU A 55 6.23 -1.19 -13.91
CA GLU A 55 6.37 -2.66 -13.88
C GLU A 55 5.41 -3.31 -12.89
N THR A 56 5.23 -2.71 -11.70
CA THR A 56 4.34 -3.27 -10.67
C THR A 56 2.88 -2.91 -10.89
N GLY A 57 2.59 -1.88 -11.68
CA GLY A 57 1.24 -1.35 -11.87
C GLY A 57 0.64 -0.67 -10.63
N VAL A 58 1.40 -0.56 -9.55
CA VAL A 58 0.97 0.12 -8.32
C VAL A 58 0.96 1.62 -8.55
N LYS A 59 -0.06 2.31 -8.02
CA LYS A 59 -0.16 3.77 -8.18
C LYS A 59 1.05 4.49 -7.56
N GLN A 60 1.55 5.50 -8.27
CA GLN A 60 2.67 6.32 -7.82
C GLN A 60 2.48 6.90 -6.41
N GLU A 61 1.27 7.35 -6.06
CA GLU A 61 0.94 7.86 -4.74
C GLU A 61 1.17 6.83 -3.61
N ILE A 62 0.90 5.55 -3.89
CA ILE A 62 1.05 4.45 -2.93
C ILE A 62 2.52 4.12 -2.75
N VAL A 63 3.27 4.00 -3.85
CA VAL A 63 4.72 3.75 -3.81
C VAL A 63 5.44 4.89 -3.08
N LEU A 64 5.06 6.15 -3.35
CA LEU A 64 5.54 7.32 -2.63
C LEU A 64 5.22 7.26 -1.14
N SER A 65 4.02 6.81 -0.76
CA SER A 65 3.66 6.63 0.66
C SER A 65 4.61 5.64 1.34
N PHE A 66 4.91 4.51 0.70
CA PHE A 66 5.82 3.52 1.26
C PHE A 66 7.25 4.03 1.44
N ILE A 67 7.74 4.84 0.49
CA ILE A 67 9.05 5.49 0.59
C ILE A 67 9.04 6.51 1.75
N ARG A 68 8.00 7.33 1.87
CA ARG A 68 7.84 8.31 2.96
C ARG A 68 7.70 7.66 4.34
N GLU A 69 7.08 6.50 4.42
CA GLU A 69 7.03 5.68 5.63
C GLU A 69 8.39 5.06 6.01
N GLY A 70 9.44 5.27 5.20
CA GLY A 70 10.77 4.71 5.42
C GLY A 70 10.86 3.22 5.13
N ARG A 71 9.88 2.65 4.41
CA ARG A 71 9.87 1.21 4.08
C ARG A 71 10.82 0.85 2.94
N PHE A 72 11.20 1.82 2.12
CA PHE A 72 12.16 1.68 1.01
C PHE A 72 13.18 2.82 1.05
N VAL A 73 14.32 2.57 1.69
CA VAL A 73 15.40 3.58 1.89
C VAL A 73 16.47 3.50 0.80
N HIS A 74 16.60 2.34 0.15
CA HIS A 74 17.42 2.13 -1.02
C HIS A 74 16.50 1.57 -2.09
N MET A 75 16.11 2.43 -3.02
CA MET A 75 15.49 2.02 -4.27
C MET A 75 16.59 1.84 -5.28
#